data_AF-A0A9E6ZJD8-F1
#
_entry.id   AF-A0A9E6ZJD8-F1
#
_cell.length_a   1.000
_cell.length_b   1.000
_cell.length_c   1.000
_cell.angle_alpha   90.00
_cell.angle_beta   90.00
_cell.angle_gamma   90.00
#
_symmetry.space_group_name_H-M   'P 1'
#
loop_
_entity.id
_entity.type
_entity.pdbx_description
1 polymer ?
#
loop_
_entity_poly.entity_id
_entity_poly.type
_entity_poly.pdbx_seq_one_letter_code
_entity_poly.pdbx_strand_id
1 'polypeptide(L)'
;MDEQNIWEGSPSQWINFGFYLLCVPLTLVFGLGVLLALWKYFDTRLHKLEVTDQRIMEHRGIFSKTTDELELYRVKDLRHDQPFLLRILGLSNIVLETTDRSNPVLELKGLKEGQYIKEQLRVAVDKRRDIKGVKEVDFK
;
A
#
# COMPACT_ATOMS: atom_id res chain seq x y z
N MET A 1 18.25 -14.40 -12.46
CA MET A 1 17.33 -13.36 -12.96
C MET A 1 17.31 -12.30 -11.90
N ASP A 2 17.71 -11.09 -12.25
CA ASP A 2 17.72 -9.96 -11.32
C ASP A 2 16.28 -9.49 -11.06
N GLU A 3 16.00 -9.09 -9.82
CA GLU A 3 14.68 -8.59 -9.39
C GLU A 3 14.36 -7.27 -10.10
N GLN A 4 13.21 -7.19 -10.77
CA GLN A 4 12.81 -6.01 -11.53
C GLN A 4 11.81 -5.18 -10.71
N ASN A 5 12.07 -3.87 -10.62
CA ASN A 5 11.16 -2.94 -9.97
C ASN A 5 9.98 -2.60 -10.90
N ILE A 6 8.75 -2.86 -10.44
CA ILE A 6 7.51 -2.51 -11.14
C ILE A 6 7.09 -1.09 -10.75
N TRP A 7 7.15 -0.77 -9.46
CA TRP A 7 6.72 0.52 -8.94
C TRP A 7 7.35 0.80 -7.58
N GLU A 8 7.79 2.04 -7.37
CA GLU A 8 8.26 2.53 -6.07
C GLU A 8 7.60 3.87 -5.76
N GLY A 9 7.18 4.04 -4.50
CA GLY A 9 6.64 5.31 -4.06
C GLY A 9 6.18 5.33 -2.61
N SER A 10 5.59 6.44 -2.22
CA SER A 10 4.97 6.63 -0.90
C SER A 10 3.47 6.84 -1.05
N PRO A 11 2.64 6.42 -0.09
CA PRO A 11 1.23 6.75 -0.08
C PRO A 11 0.99 8.26 -0.17
N SER A 12 -0.05 8.67 -0.90
CA SER A 12 -0.40 10.08 -1.04
C SER A 12 -0.90 10.68 0.27
N GLN A 13 -0.47 11.91 0.60
CA GLN A 13 -0.94 12.62 1.79
C GLN A 13 -2.46 12.90 1.77
N TRP A 14 -3.08 12.87 0.58
CA TRP A 14 -4.53 13.02 0.42
C TRP A 14 -5.33 11.90 1.08
N ILE A 15 -4.72 10.74 1.34
CA ILE A 15 -5.35 9.68 2.14
C ILE A 15 -5.69 10.19 3.55
N ASN A 16 -4.87 11.11 4.08
CA ASN A 16 -5.03 11.68 5.41
C ASN A 16 -5.88 12.96 5.42
N PHE A 17 -6.54 13.32 4.31
CA PHE A 17 -7.29 14.58 4.21
C PHE A 17 -8.32 14.75 5.33
N GLY A 18 -9.11 13.71 5.62
CA GLY A 18 -10.10 13.75 6.71
C GLY A 18 -9.46 13.93 8.09
N PHE A 19 -8.29 13.32 8.33
CA PHE A 19 -7.53 13.50 9.57
C PHE A 19 -7.04 14.94 9.72
N TYR A 20 -6.52 15.54 8.64
CA TYR A 20 -6.09 16.94 8.66
C TYR A 20 -7.26 17.91 8.88
N LEU A 21 -8.43 17.63 8.30
CA LEU A 21 -9.63 18.44 8.52
C LEU A 21 -10.08 18.40 9.98
N LEU A 22 -9.99 17.22 10.64
CA LEU A 22 -10.26 17.08 12.07
C LEU A 22 -9.22 17.83 12.93
N CYS A 23 -7.97 17.94 12.48
CA CYS A 23 -6.93 18.68 13.20
C CYS A 23 -7.19 20.18 13.24
N VAL A 24 -7.90 20.77 12.26
CA VAL A 24 -8.16 22.22 12.18
C VAL A 24 -8.78 22.79 13.46
N PRO A 25 -9.94 22.31 13.96
CA PRO A 25 -10.51 22.83 15.21
C PRO A 25 -9.61 22.55 16.44
N LEU A 26 -8.84 21.45 16.43
CA LEU A 26 -7.91 21.11 17.51
C LEU A 26 -6.70 22.03 17.58
N THR A 27 -6.38 22.78 16.52
CA THR A 27 -5.30 23.78 16.56
C THR A 27 -5.58 24.89 17.57
N LEU A 28 -6.86 25.23 17.80
CA LEU A 28 -7.26 26.25 18.78
C LEU A 28 -7.03 25.80 20.23
N VAL A 29 -6.88 24.49 20.47
CA VAL A 29 -6.55 23.93 21.77
C VAL A 29 -5.02 23.83 21.89
N PHE A 30 -4.38 24.95 22.25
CA PHE A 30 -2.93 25.03 22.48
C PHE A 30 -2.04 24.51 21.32
N GLY A 31 -2.51 24.61 20.07
CA GLY A 31 -1.75 24.12 18.91
C GLY A 31 -1.68 22.60 18.77
N LEU A 32 -2.45 21.83 19.55
CA LEU A 32 -2.45 20.36 19.53
C LEU A 32 -2.69 19.79 18.13
N GLY A 33 -3.62 20.39 17.38
CA GLY A 33 -3.90 20.00 16.00
C GLY A 33 -2.67 20.06 15.08
N VAL A 34 -1.76 21.03 15.29
CA VAL A 34 -0.53 21.16 14.50
C VAL A 34 0.43 20.01 14.80
N LEU A 35 0.60 19.67 16.08
CA LEU A 35 1.47 18.56 16.49
C LEU A 35 0.98 17.22 15.91
N LEU A 36 -0.34 16.96 15.98
CA LEU A 36 -0.95 15.75 15.42
C LEU A 36 -0.80 15.70 13.88
N ALA A 37 -1.04 16.82 13.20
CA ALA A 37 -0.90 16.91 11.75
C ALA A 37 0.55 16.68 11.30
N LEU A 38 1.53 17.28 12.00
CA LEU A 38 2.95 17.07 11.73
C LEU A 38 3.35 15.61 11.94
N TRP A 39 2.93 15.00 13.05
CA TRP A 39 3.20 13.58 13.30
C TRP A 39 2.66 12.71 12.17
N LYS A 40 1.40 12.92 11.76
CA LYS A 40 0.80 12.13 10.67
C LYS A 40 1.45 12.40 9.31
N TYR A 41 1.88 13.62 9.07
CA TYR A 41 2.64 13.99 7.87
C TYR A 41 3.96 13.22 7.80
N PHE A 42 4.74 13.20 8.88
CA PHE A 42 6.01 12.45 8.94
C PHE A 42 5.80 10.94 8.84
N ASP A 43 4.81 10.40 9.54
CA ASP A 43 4.41 8.99 9.44
C ASP A 43 4.20 8.56 7.98
N THR A 44 3.40 9.34 7.24
CA THR A 44 3.08 9.04 5.83
C THR A 44 4.26 9.31 4.90
N ARG A 45 5.06 10.34 5.18
CA ARG A 45 6.21 10.72 4.33
C ARG A 45 7.36 9.73 4.42
N LEU A 46 7.54 9.11 5.59
CA LEU A 46 8.58 8.12 5.84
C LEU A 46 8.17 6.70 5.47
N HIS A 47 6.89 6.51 5.15
CA HIS A 47 6.36 5.26 4.64
C HIS A 47 6.70 5.11 3.15
N LYS A 48 7.50 4.10 2.81
CA LYS A 48 7.85 3.73 1.44
C LYS A 48 7.32 2.35 1.08
N LEU A 49 6.89 2.23 -0.16
CA LEU A 49 6.38 1.01 -0.77
C LEU A 49 7.19 0.73 -2.02
N GLU A 50 7.73 -0.48 -2.09
CA GLU A 50 8.47 -0.99 -3.24
C GLU A 50 7.76 -2.24 -3.74
N VAL A 51 7.43 -2.26 -5.03
CA VAL A 51 6.71 -3.35 -5.69
C VAL A 51 7.61 -3.89 -6.78
N THR A 52 8.06 -5.14 -6.63
CA THR A 52 8.92 -5.82 -7.58
C THR A 52 8.19 -6.96 -8.29
N ASP A 53 8.86 -7.62 -9.23
CA ASP A 53 8.35 -8.85 -9.87
C ASP A 53 8.39 -10.10 -8.97
N GLN A 54 8.86 -9.97 -7.72
CA GLN A 54 8.98 -11.09 -6.78
C GLN A 54 8.25 -10.87 -5.45
N ARG A 55 8.25 -9.63 -4.93
CA ARG A 55 7.69 -9.29 -3.62
C ARG A 55 7.27 -7.83 -3.56
N ILE A 56 6.51 -7.50 -2.52
CA ILE A 56 6.17 -6.14 -2.13
C ILE A 56 6.86 -5.87 -0.80
N MET A 57 7.61 -4.78 -0.70
CA MET A 57 8.31 -4.37 0.51
C MET A 57 7.71 -3.07 1.03
N GLU A 58 7.41 -3.07 2.32
CA GLU A 58 6.80 -1.95 3.01
C GLU A 58 7.72 -1.48 4.13
N HIS A 59 8.28 -0.29 3.96
CA HIS A 59 9.17 0.34 4.94
C HIS A 59 8.39 1.40 5.70
N ARG A 60 8.28 1.24 7.03
CA ARG A 60 7.51 2.13 7.90
C ARG A 60 8.28 2.54 9.15
N GLY A 61 7.86 3.66 9.72
CA GLY A 61 8.28 4.11 11.06
C GLY A 61 9.14 5.37 11.06
N ILE A 62 8.90 6.22 12.06
CA ILE A 62 9.53 7.55 12.17
C ILE A 62 10.90 7.48 12.84
N PHE A 63 10.96 6.83 14.01
CA PHE A 63 12.19 6.70 14.80
C PHE A 63 12.80 5.29 14.68
N SER A 64 11.94 4.28 14.77
CA SER A 64 12.29 2.88 14.54
C SER A 64 11.75 2.47 13.18
N LYS A 65 12.57 1.82 12.37
CA LYS A 65 12.15 1.33 11.05
C LYS A 65 11.77 -0.14 11.13
N THR A 66 10.62 -0.46 10.57
CA THR A 66 10.19 -1.84 10.30
C THR A 66 10.09 -2.02 8.79
N THR A 67 10.53 -3.17 8.30
CA THR A 67 10.38 -3.57 6.89
C THR A 67 9.62 -4.87 6.85
N ASP A 68 8.44 -4.83 6.26
CA ASP A 68 7.61 -6.00 6.04
C ASP A 68 7.69 -6.39 4.55
N GLU A 69 7.81 -7.69 4.27
CA GLU A 69 7.90 -8.19 2.90
C GLU A 69 6.78 -9.20 2.62
N LEU A 70 6.09 -9.03 1.50
CA LEU A 70 5.07 -9.96 1.00
C LEU A 70 5.52 -10.56 -0.32
N GLU A 71 5.82 -11.86 -0.34
CA GLU A 71 6.15 -12.57 -1.57
C GLU A 71 4.92 -12.69 -2.50
N LEU A 72 5.09 -12.37 -3.79
CA LEU A 72 3.96 -12.30 -4.73
C LEU A 72 3.24 -13.64 -4.92
N TYR A 73 3.93 -14.78 -4.81
CA TYR A 73 3.27 -16.08 -4.97
C TYR A 73 2.25 -16.36 -3.85
N ARG A 74 2.31 -15.63 -2.72
CA ARG A 74 1.36 -15.75 -1.60
C ARG A 74 0.10 -14.92 -1.79
N VAL A 75 0.09 -13.99 -2.75
CA VAL A 75 -1.08 -13.19 -3.11
C VAL A 75 -2.12 -14.12 -3.74
N LYS A 76 -3.37 -14.04 -3.27
CA LYS A 76 -4.54 -14.78 -3.76
C LYS A 76 -5.32 -13.97 -4.76
N ASP A 77 -5.71 -12.76 -4.36
CA ASP A 77 -6.55 -11.89 -5.17
C ASP A 77 -6.07 -10.44 -5.09
N LEU A 78 -6.39 -9.69 -6.14
CA LEU A 78 -6.08 -8.29 -6.31
C LEU A 78 -7.37 -7.53 -6.58
N ARG A 79 -7.73 -6.61 -5.69
CA ARG A 79 -8.87 -5.70 -5.86
C ARG A 79 -8.38 -4.28 -6.09
N HIS A 80 -9.02 -3.59 -7.04
CA HIS A 80 -8.81 -2.16 -7.26
C HIS A 80 -9.94 -1.41 -6.57
N ASP A 81 -9.62 -0.55 -5.62
CA ASP A 81 -10.59 0.26 -4.92
C ASP A 81 -10.37 1.74 -5.23
N GLN A 82 -11.42 2.44 -5.65
CA GLN A 82 -11.35 3.85 -6.01
C GLN A 82 -12.52 4.64 -5.40
N PRO A 83 -12.46 4.93 -4.08
CA PRO A 83 -13.45 5.75 -3.40
C PRO A 83 -13.62 7.13 -4.05
N PHE A 84 -14.81 7.72 -3.92
CA PHE A 84 -15.21 8.95 -4.61
C PHE A 84 -14.16 10.09 -4.54
N LEU A 85 -13.64 10.39 -3.34
CA LEU A 85 -12.63 11.45 -3.17
C LEU A 85 -11.30 11.12 -3.83
N LEU A 86 -10.83 9.86 -3.71
CA LEU A 86 -9.60 9.42 -4.37
C LEU A 86 -9.77 9.43 -5.90
N ARG A 87 -10.95 9.04 -6.40
CA ARG A 87 -11.28 9.09 -7.84
C ARG A 87 -11.17 10.50 -8.41
N ILE A 88 -11.69 11.51 -7.71
CA ILE A 88 -11.57 12.92 -8.13
C ILE A 88 -10.10 13.35 -8.20
N LEU A 89 -9.27 12.86 -7.28
CA LEU A 89 -7.85 13.18 -7.22
C LEU A 89 -6.98 12.32 -8.16
N GLY A 90 -7.58 11.41 -8.94
CA GLY A 90 -6.86 10.46 -9.79
C GLY A 90 -6.04 9.42 -9.00
N LEU A 91 -6.41 9.19 -7.75
CA LEU A 91 -5.80 8.24 -6.83
C LEU A 91 -6.68 7.00 -6.69
N SER A 92 -6.08 5.91 -6.24
CA SER A 92 -6.77 4.63 -6.00
C SER A 92 -5.98 3.78 -5.02
N ASN A 93 -6.62 2.74 -4.49
CA ASN A 93 -6.01 1.74 -3.64
C ASN A 93 -5.95 0.40 -4.38
N ILE A 94 -4.91 -0.39 -4.11
CA ILE A 94 -4.85 -1.79 -4.51
C ILE A 94 -4.89 -2.62 -3.23
N VAL A 95 -5.87 -3.50 -3.12
CA VAL A 95 -6.02 -4.40 -1.98
C VAL A 95 -5.59 -5.79 -2.42
N LEU A 96 -4.62 -6.36 -1.71
CA LEU A 96 -4.10 -7.70 -1.93
C LEU A 96 -4.58 -8.60 -0.81
N GLU A 97 -5.30 -9.66 -1.17
CA GLU A 97 -5.66 -10.73 -0.23
C GLU A 97 -4.58 -11.81 -0.30
N THR A 98 -4.08 -12.26 0.85
CA THR A 98 -2.87 -13.11 0.90
C THR A 98 -3.10 -14.39 1.70
N THR A 99 -2.22 -15.38 1.49
CA THR A 99 -2.10 -16.56 2.36
C THR A 99 -1.22 -16.32 3.59
N ASP A 100 -0.61 -15.14 3.73
CA ASP A 100 0.26 -14.83 4.84
C ASP A 100 -0.55 -14.70 6.13
N ARG A 101 -0.12 -15.39 7.18
CA ARG A 101 -0.79 -15.37 8.49
C ARG A 101 -0.60 -14.04 9.21
N SER A 102 0.52 -13.38 8.99
CA SER A 102 0.87 -12.13 9.65
C SER A 102 0.18 -10.93 9.01
N ASN A 103 -0.06 -11.00 7.70
CA ASN A 103 -0.65 -9.92 6.91
C ASN A 103 -1.65 -10.46 5.87
N PRO A 104 -2.88 -10.83 6.29
CA PRO A 104 -3.86 -11.44 5.40
C PRO A 104 -4.39 -10.48 4.34
N VAL A 105 -4.33 -9.17 4.59
CA VAL A 105 -4.77 -8.12 3.66
C VAL A 105 -3.76 -6.98 3.65
N LEU A 106 -3.06 -6.81 2.53
CA LEU A 106 -2.16 -5.70 2.30
C LEU A 106 -2.86 -4.65 1.42
N GLU A 107 -2.86 -3.39 1.85
CA GLU A 107 -3.46 -2.28 1.09
C GLU A 107 -2.39 -1.27 0.65
N LEU A 108 -2.17 -1.18 -0.66
CA LEU A 108 -1.36 -0.13 -1.27
C LEU A 108 -2.27 1.09 -1.51
N LYS A 109 -2.10 2.15 -0.72
CA LYS A 109 -3.07 3.26 -0.67
C LYS A 109 -2.63 4.47 -1.46
N GLY A 110 -3.62 5.17 -2.04
CA GLY A 110 -3.46 6.47 -2.69
C GLY A 110 -2.40 6.48 -3.79
N LEU A 111 -2.38 5.41 -4.58
CA LEU A 111 -1.53 5.25 -5.76
C LEU A 111 -2.13 6.02 -6.94
N LYS A 112 -1.27 6.69 -7.71
CA LYS A 112 -1.60 7.14 -9.06
C LYS A 112 -1.55 5.93 -9.99
N GLU A 113 -2.42 5.93 -11.01
CA GLU A 113 -2.45 4.86 -12.03
C GLU A 113 -2.65 3.45 -11.44
N GLY A 114 -3.37 3.32 -10.32
CA GLY A 114 -3.46 2.05 -9.60
C GLY A 114 -4.09 0.90 -10.40
N GLN A 115 -4.87 1.17 -11.44
CA GLN A 115 -5.34 0.13 -12.36
C GLN A 115 -4.20 -0.47 -13.19
N TYR A 116 -3.27 0.37 -13.67
CA TYR A 116 -2.10 -0.07 -14.42
C TYR A 116 -1.16 -0.88 -13.51
N ILE A 117 -0.88 -0.37 -12.31
CA ILE A 117 -0.03 -1.06 -11.32
C ILE A 117 -0.65 -2.41 -10.93
N LYS A 118 -1.98 -2.47 -10.74
CA LYS A 118 -2.68 -3.72 -10.45
C LYS A 118 -2.49 -4.75 -11.57
N GLU A 119 -2.58 -4.34 -12.83
CA GLU A 119 -2.40 -5.25 -13.96
C GLU A 119 -0.97 -5.78 -14.04
N GLN A 120 0.04 -4.92 -13.82
CA GLN A 120 1.44 -5.36 -13.73
C GLN A 120 1.65 -6.35 -12.58
N LEU A 121 1.07 -6.06 -11.41
CA LEU A 121 1.09 -6.96 -10.26
C LEU A 121 0.45 -8.31 -10.56
N ARG A 122 -0.69 -8.33 -11.27
CA ARG A 122 -1.37 -9.57 -11.65
C ARG A 122 -0.45 -10.45 -12.50
N VAL A 123 0.15 -9.88 -13.55
CA VAL A 123 1.09 -10.60 -14.43
C VAL A 123 2.30 -11.12 -13.64
N ALA A 124 2.84 -10.30 -12.73
CA ALA A 124 3.97 -10.70 -11.89
C ALA A 124 3.61 -11.82 -10.90
N VAL A 125 2.43 -11.78 -10.29
CA VAL A 125 1.91 -12.81 -9.38
C VAL A 125 1.76 -14.14 -10.12
N ASP A 126 1.10 -14.14 -11.28
CA ASP A 126 0.89 -15.37 -12.08
C ASP A 126 2.24 -15.99 -12.49
N LYS A 127 3.15 -15.17 -13.03
CA LYS A 127 4.50 -15.62 -13.39
C LYS A 127 5.26 -16.18 -12.18
N ARG A 128 5.12 -15.55 -11.00
CA ARG A 128 5.82 -15.99 -9.79
C ARG A 128 5.25 -17.29 -9.24
N ARG A 129 3.92 -17.48 -9.31
CA ARG A 129 3.24 -18.74 -8.96
C ARG A 129 3.69 -19.89 -9.85
N ASP A 130 3.77 -19.67 -11.16
CA ASP A 130 4.24 -20.66 -12.14
C ASP A 130 5.69 -21.09 -11.84
N ILE A 131 6.59 -20.13 -11.61
CA ILE A 131 8.00 -20.40 -11.28
C ILE A 131 8.12 -21.19 -9.97
N LYS A 132 7.29 -20.88 -8.96
CA LYS A 132 7.29 -21.57 -7.67
C LYS A 132 6.50 -22.89 -7.69
N GLY A 133 5.80 -23.20 -8.78
CA GLY A 133 4.95 -24.39 -8.91
C GLY A 133 3.76 -24.39 -7.95
N VAL A 134 3.35 -23.21 -7.46
CA VAL A 134 2.25 -23.08 -6.49
C VAL A 134 0.94 -23.00 -7.27
N LYS A 135 0.09 -24.00 -7.08
CA LYS A 135 -1.28 -24.01 -7.61
C LYS A 135 -2.26 -23.71 -6.49
N GLU A 136 -3.25 -22.90 -6.81
CA GLU A 136 -4.36 -22.63 -5.89
C GLU A 136 -5.19 -23.91 -5.77
N VAL A 137 -5.34 -24.42 -4.55
CA VAL A 137 -6.15 -25.61 -4.27
C VAL A 137 -7.47 -25.12 -3.69
N ASP A 138 -8.50 -25.08 -4.53
CA ASP A 138 -9.85 -24.75 -4.11
C ASP A 138 -10.44 -25.93 -3.33
N PHE A 139 -10.48 -25.80 -2.00
CA PHE A 139 -11.26 -26.71 -1.16
C PHE A 139 -12.71 -26.20 -1.15
N LYS A 140 -13.58 -26.90 -1.89
CA LYS A 140 -15.03 -26.70 -1.85
C LYS A 140 -15.65 -27.31 -0.61
#